data_AF-A0A952Y5V0-F1
#
_entry.id   AF-A0A952Y5V0-F1
#
_cell.length_a   1.000
_cell.length_b   1.000
_cell.length_c   1.000
_cell.angle_alpha   90.00
_cell.angle_beta   90.00
_cell.angle_gamma   90.00
#
_symmetry.space_group_name_H-M   'P 1'
#
loop_
_entity.id
_entity.type
_entity.pdbx_description
1 polymer ?
#
loop_
_entity_poly.entity_id
_entity_poly.type
_entity_poly.pdbx_seq_one_letter_code
_entity_poly.pdbx_strand_id
1 'polypeptide(L)' 'MLGRLLMRLFVAAAAVAAIGGLGWMYVSPPPGMHVTRDGVPYLSPPVVNPATGEAVPLERLVQHYKGGGK' A
#
# COMPACT_ATOMS: atom_id res chain seq x y z
N MET A 1 -17.21 27.80 -29.91
CA MET A 1 -15.86 27.95 -29.30
C MET A 1 -15.86 27.64 -27.80
N LEU A 2 -16.84 28.12 -27.02
CA LEU A 2 -16.93 27.89 -25.56
C LEU A 2 -16.87 26.40 -25.13
N GLY A 3 -17.64 25.51 -25.76
CA GLY A 3 -17.63 24.08 -25.39
C GLY A 3 -16.25 23.41 -25.54
N ARG A 4 -15.46 23.82 -26.54
CA ARG A 4 -14.09 23.31 -26.73
C ARG A 4 -13.14 23.81 -25.65
N LEU A 5 -13.35 25.02 -25.13
CA LEU A 5 -12.61 25.56 -23.99
C LEU A 5 -12.97 24.83 -22.69
N LEU A 6 -14.27 24.64 -22.42
CA LEU A 6 -14.75 23.91 -21.25
C LEU A 6 -14.20 22.47 -21.20
N MET A 7 -14.20 21.77 -22.34
CA MET A 7 -13.66 20.43 -22.42
C MET A 7 -12.15 20.39 -22.11
N ARG A 8 -11.39 21.37 -22.60
CA ARG A 8 -9.94 21.45 -22.31
C ARG A 8 -9.68 21.72 -20.83
N LEU A 9 -10.45 22.59 -20.20
CA LEU A 9 -10.35 22.88 -18.77
C LEU A 9 -10.70 21.65 -17.93
N PHE A 10 -11.76 20.93 -18.30
CA PHE A 10 -12.15 19.69 -17.63
C PHE A 10 -11.03 18.64 -17.71
N VAL A 11 -10.47 18.42 -18.91
CA VAL A 11 -9.37 17.46 -19.10
C VAL A 11 -8.14 17.88 -18.30
N ALA A 12 -7.78 19.17 -18.31
CA ALA A 12 -6.65 19.67 -17.52
C ALA A 12 -6.87 19.45 -16.01
N ALA A 13 -8.05 19.77 -15.50
CA ALA A 13 -8.39 19.57 -14.10
C ALA A 13 -8.38 18.09 -13.70
N ALA A 14 -8.93 17.22 -14.55
CA ALA A 14 -8.92 15.78 -14.33
C ALA A 14 -7.50 15.21 -14.32
N ALA A 15 -6.64 15.65 -15.24
CA ALA A 15 -5.25 15.24 -15.28
C ALA A 15 -4.48 15.68 -14.03
N VAL A 16 -4.67 16.92 -13.58
CA VAL A 16 -4.07 17.43 -12.34
C VAL A 16 -4.56 16.64 -11.13
N ALA A 17 -5.86 16.36 -11.03
CA ALA A 17 -6.42 15.57 -9.93
C ALA A 17 -5.88 14.13 -9.91
N ALA A 18 -5.79 13.49 -11.08
CA ALA A 18 -5.28 12.12 -11.18
C ALA A 18 -3.78 12.03 -10.87
N ILE A 19 -2.96 12.85 -11.51
CA ILE A 19 -1.50 12.85 -11.30
C ILE A 19 -1.17 13.32 -9.89
N GLY A 20 -1.82 14.39 -9.41
CA GLY A 20 -1.65 14.91 -8.07
C GLY A 20 -2.08 13.91 -7.00
N GLY A 21 -3.24 13.27 -7.16
CA GLY A 21 -3.74 12.26 -6.23
C GLY A 21 -2.84 11.02 -6.16
N LEU A 22 -2.41 10.51 -7.30
CA LEU A 22 -1.48 9.37 -7.36
C LEU A 22 -0.11 9.74 -6.79
N GLY A 23 0.43 10.90 -7.13
CA GLY A 23 1.69 11.39 -6.57
C GLY A 23 1.62 11.56 -5.06
N TRP A 24 0.52 12.11 -4.54
CA TRP A 24 0.30 12.30 -3.11
C TRP A 24 0.27 10.98 -2.33
N MET A 25 -0.29 9.92 -2.91
CA MET A 25 -0.28 8.58 -2.29
C MET A 25 1.13 8.04 -2.04
N TYR A 26 2.15 8.44 -2.80
CA TYR A 26 3.53 8.03 -2.53
C TYR A 26 4.22 8.88 -1.45
N VAL A 27 3.79 10.14 -1.29
CA VAL A 27 4.34 11.05 -0.27
C VAL A 27 3.71 10.77 1.11
N SER A 28 2.40 10.53 1.12
CA SER A 28 1.62 10.22 2.33
C SER A 28 0.83 8.92 2.09
N PRO A 29 1.51 7.76 2.12
CA PRO A 29 0.88 6.48 1.85
C PRO A 29 -0.29 6.23 2.82
N PRO A 30 -1.44 5.74 2.30
CA PRO A 30 -2.51 5.27 3.16
C PRO A 30 -2.05 4.04 3.96
N PRO A 31 -2.68 3.72 5.11
CA PRO A 31 -2.31 2.59 5.96
C PRO A 31 -2.09 1.26 5.22
N GLY A 32 -2.88 0.97 4.18
CA GLY A 32 -2.75 -0.25 3.38
C GLY A 32 -1.52 -0.33 2.47
N MET A 33 -0.77 0.76 2.30
CA MET A 33 0.49 0.80 1.55
C MET A 33 1.73 0.72 2.45
N HIS A 34 1.56 0.72 3.77
CA HIS A 34 2.68 0.57 4.68
C HIS A 34 3.15 -0.88 4.76
N VAL A 35 4.46 -1.05 4.77
CA VAL A 35 5.14 -2.32 4.93
C VAL A 35 6.18 -2.22 6.04
N THR A 36 6.46 -3.32 6.73
CA THR A 36 7.52 -3.37 7.74
C THR A 36 8.89 -3.33 7.08
N ARG A 37 9.96 -3.22 7.88
CA ARG A 37 11.35 -3.30 7.38
C ARG A 37 11.60 -4.57 6.58
N ASP A 38 10.89 -5.65 6.91
CA ASP A 38 10.99 -6.93 6.24
C ASP A 38 10.15 -7.06 4.97
N GLY A 39 9.39 -6.01 4.61
CA GLY A 39 8.53 -5.97 3.43
C GLY A 39 7.13 -6.53 3.67
N VAL A 40 6.72 -6.74 4.93
CA VAL A 40 5.40 -7.31 5.26
C VAL A 40 4.34 -6.21 5.32
N PRO A 41 3.24 -6.27 4.57
CA PRO A 41 2.15 -5.30 4.68
C PRO A 41 1.57 -5.23 6.08
N TYR A 42 1.31 -4.02 6.59
CA TYR A 42 0.80 -3.81 7.97
C TYR A 42 -0.57 -4.44 8.20
N LEU A 43 -1.38 -4.54 7.15
CA LEU A 43 -2.72 -5.11 7.19
C LEU A 43 -2.76 -6.61 6.82
N SER A 44 -1.60 -7.26 6.70
CA SER A 44 -1.56 -8.71 6.49
C SER A 44 -2.14 -9.44 7.71
N PRO A 45 -3.07 -10.39 7.51
CA PRO A 45 -3.60 -11.17 8.61
C PRO A 45 -2.50 -12.08 9.20
N PRO A 46 -2.63 -12.47 10.48
CA PRO A 46 -1.73 -13.45 11.08
C PRO A 46 -1.87 -14.82 10.40
N VAL A 47 -0.81 -15.62 10.45
CA VAL A 47 -0.76 -16.99 9.93
C VAL A 47 -0.87 -18.01 11.05
N VAL A 48 -1.40 -19.19 10.77
CA VAL A 48 -1.53 -20.27 11.77
C VAL A 48 -0.22 -21.05 11.90
N ASN A 49 0.21 -21.32 13.14
CA ASN A 49 1.26 -22.29 13.42
C ASN A 49 0.69 -23.71 13.24
N PRO A 50 1.21 -24.52 12.31
CA PRO A 50 0.65 -25.86 12.04
C PRO A 50 0.85 -26.85 13.19
N ALA A 51 1.82 -26.62 14.07
CA ALA A 51 2.12 -27.50 15.21
C ALA A 51 1.28 -27.18 16.44
N THR A 52 0.99 -25.89 16.70
CA THR A 52 0.28 -25.45 17.91
C THR A 52 -1.13 -24.91 17.66
N GLY A 53 -1.47 -24.57 16.42
CA GLY A 53 -2.72 -23.92 16.05
C GLY A 53 -2.78 -22.42 16.38
N GLU A 54 -1.71 -21.85 16.92
CA GLU A 54 -1.69 -20.45 17.35
C GLU A 54 -1.58 -19.48 16.17
N ALA A 55 -2.19 -18.30 16.31
CA ALA A 55 -2.03 -17.20 15.37
C ALA A 55 -0.69 -16.50 15.59
N VAL A 56 0.17 -16.53 14.58
CA VAL A 56 1.51 -15.94 14.57
C VAL A 56 1.53 -14.76 13.58
N PRO A 57 2.10 -13.60 13.95
CA PRO A 57 2.29 -12.51 13.01
C PRO A 57 3.11 -12.95 11.79
N LEU A 58 2.65 -12.64 10.58
CA LEU A 58 3.34 -13.00 9.33
C LEU A 58 4.80 -12.54 9.31
N GLU A 59 5.11 -11.40 9.94
CA GLU A 59 6.47 -10.88 10.07
C GLU A 59 7.43 -11.85 10.78
N ARG A 60 6.97 -12.58 11.80
CA ARG A 60 7.81 -13.56 12.50
C ARG A 60 8.18 -14.73 11.59
N LEU A 61 7.26 -15.16 10.72
CA LEU A 61 7.54 -16.18 9.72
C LEU A 61 8.57 -15.71 8.69
N VAL A 62 8.43 -14.47 8.21
CA VAL A 62 9.38 -13.87 7.26
C VAL A 62 10.77 -13.73 7.89
N GLN A 63 10.85 -13.26 9.13
CA GLN A 63 12.11 -13.16 9.87
C GLN A 63 12.78 -14.52 10.09
N HIS A 64 11.99 -15.55 10.42
CA HIS A 64 12.49 -16.91 10.55
C HIS A 64 13.06 -17.43 9.22
N TYR A 65 12.36 -17.22 8.10
CA TYR A 65 12.84 -17.63 6.77
C TYR A 65 14.12 -16.89 6.34
N LYS A 66 14.25 -15.61 6.70
CA LYS A 66 15.47 -14.81 6.45
C LYS A 66 16.65 -15.16 7.37
N GLY A 67 16.48 -16.09 8.32
CA GLY A 67 17.51 -16.47 9.29
C GLY A 67 17.72 -15.45 10.43
N GLY A 68 16.84 -14.44 10.54
CA GLY A 68 16.88 -13.43 11.60
C GLY A 68 16.02 -13.78 12.82
N GLY A 69 15.11 -14.75 12.69
CA GLY A 69 14.17 -15.13 13.74
C GLY A 69 14.78 -16.09 14.76
N LYS A 70 15.30 -15.54 15.86
CA LYS A 70 15.31 -16.22 17.16
C LYS A 70 14.01 -15.93 17.92
#